data_AF-A0A8J4TCX5-F1
#
_entry.id   AF-A0A8J4TCX5-F1
#
_cell.length_a   1.000
_cell.length_b   1.000
_cell.length_c   1.000
_cell.angle_alpha   90.00
_cell.angle_beta   90.00
_cell.angle_gamma   90.00
#
_symmetry.space_group_name_H-M   'P 1'
#
loop_
_entity.id
_entity.type
_entity.pdbx_description
1 polymer ?
#
loop_
_entity_poly.entity_id
_entity_poly.type
_entity_poly.pdbx_seq_one_letter_code
_entity_poly.pdbx_strand_id
1 'polypeptide(L)'
;MKNHSLLHLPRNQSLFLMNKRSQFHKICLLNHYMTSEDLWTRLILKKNSHKVDGSFCPTSNQIDVCRNNIFLCSLQAFKRLHFNPEAKLDDVFVDEDENAEGAVDEGGPTREYLRLLMRAIHESNIFEGHEKTRQLCLDTQALQTKLYTIVGEMIAVCVVHGGVGPHFFFERLFQQICGLPTPPTMVDEVGDHTFREQLIKIKEAMTAQEANSAIAEAADSVSIIGVLRHVSNLEEKDSIVQSAVD
;
A
#
# COMPACT_ATOMS: atom_id res chain seq x y z
N MET A 1 -46.98 6.32 15.45
CA MET A 1 -46.64 7.04 14.20
C MET A 1 -45.78 8.26 14.55
N LYS A 2 -44.47 8.19 14.25
CA LYS A 2 -43.62 9.33 13.89
C LYS A 2 -42.29 8.74 13.39
N ASN A 3 -42.12 8.80 12.08
CA ASN A 3 -40.91 8.48 11.35
C ASN A 3 -39.81 9.45 11.75
N HIS A 4 -38.60 8.96 12.02
CA HIS A 4 -37.38 9.75 11.87
C HIS A 4 -36.27 8.87 11.27
N SER A 5 -36.16 9.01 9.95
CA SER A 5 -34.92 9.13 9.19
C SER A 5 -33.79 8.12 9.48
N LEU A 6 -33.87 6.98 8.81
CA LEU A 6 -32.69 6.20 8.41
C LEU A 6 -31.76 7.11 7.58
N LEU A 7 -30.64 7.53 8.17
CA LEU A 7 -29.50 8.07 7.43
C LEU A 7 -28.97 6.93 6.56
N HIS A 8 -29.35 6.95 5.29
CA HIS A 8 -28.79 6.12 4.24
C HIS A 8 -27.28 6.43 4.14
N LEU A 9 -26.45 5.58 4.75
CA LEU A 9 -25.03 5.53 4.41
C LEU A 9 -24.87 4.96 2.99
N PRO A 10 -24.07 5.59 2.12
CA PRO A 10 -23.95 5.17 0.73
C PRO A 10 -23.25 3.81 0.65
N ARG A 11 -23.85 2.88 -0.11
CA ARG A 11 -23.35 1.51 -0.43
C ARG A 11 -21.89 1.42 -0.93
N ASN A 12 -21.22 2.55 -1.16
CA ASN A 12 -19.88 2.62 -1.71
C ASN A 12 -18.77 2.30 -0.71
N GLN A 13 -18.98 2.44 0.61
CA GLN A 13 -17.92 2.19 1.61
C GLN A 13 -17.72 0.70 1.97
N SER A 14 -18.77 -0.13 1.99
CA SER A 14 -18.58 -1.59 2.14
C SER A 14 -17.99 -2.23 0.89
N LEU A 15 -18.35 -1.69 -0.29
CA LEU A 15 -17.70 -2.03 -1.56
C LEU A 15 -16.22 -1.61 -1.55
N PHE A 16 -15.85 -0.54 -0.83
CA PHE A 16 -14.48 0.00 -0.74
C PHE A 16 -13.51 -0.93 -0.01
N LEU A 17 -13.92 -1.54 1.10
CA LEU A 17 -13.13 -2.56 1.83
C LEU A 17 -13.06 -3.89 1.06
N MET A 18 -14.16 -4.32 0.44
CA MET A 18 -14.14 -5.48 -0.46
C MET A 18 -13.30 -5.26 -1.72
N ASN A 19 -13.20 -4.03 -2.24
CA ASN A 19 -12.37 -3.68 -3.39
C ASN A 19 -10.87 -3.63 -3.03
N LYS A 20 -10.53 -3.29 -1.78
CA LYS A 20 -9.17 -3.50 -1.25
C LYS A 20 -8.77 -4.98 -1.24
N ARG A 21 -9.66 -5.89 -0.83
CA ARG A 21 -9.41 -7.34 -0.93
C ARG A 21 -9.38 -7.81 -2.39
N SER A 22 -10.29 -7.34 -3.25
CA SER A 22 -10.44 -7.81 -4.65
C SER A 22 -9.32 -7.39 -5.61
N GLN A 23 -8.74 -6.20 -5.44
CA GLN A 23 -7.63 -5.72 -6.29
C GLN A 23 -6.29 -6.42 -6.00
N PHE A 24 -6.18 -7.07 -4.84
CA PHE A 24 -5.02 -7.85 -4.40
C PHE A 24 -5.26 -9.37 -4.48
N HIS A 25 -6.51 -9.86 -4.41
CA HIS A 25 -6.82 -11.30 -4.49
C HIS A 25 -6.63 -11.95 -5.86
N LYS A 26 -6.50 -11.19 -6.96
CA LYS A 26 -6.27 -11.74 -8.32
C LYS A 26 -4.81 -12.11 -8.61
N ILE A 27 -3.92 -12.01 -7.62
CA ILE A 27 -2.46 -12.18 -7.77
C ILE A 27 -1.99 -13.59 -7.36
N CYS A 28 -2.83 -14.39 -6.70
CA CYS A 28 -2.47 -15.74 -6.24
C CYS A 28 -2.87 -16.84 -7.22
N LEU A 29 -2.08 -17.05 -8.28
CA LEU A 29 -1.91 -18.38 -8.87
C LEU A 29 -0.49 -18.48 -9.46
N LEU A 30 0.43 -19.05 -8.69
CA LEU A 30 1.25 -20.22 -9.02
C LEU A 30 2.40 -20.34 -8.03
N ASN A 31 2.51 -21.54 -7.47
CA ASN A 31 3.42 -21.90 -6.40
C ASN A 31 4.67 -22.61 -6.96
N HIS A 32 5.71 -22.59 -6.13
CA HIS A 32 6.90 -23.46 -6.05
C HIS A 32 8.21 -23.06 -6.77
N TYR A 33 9.23 -22.84 -5.91
CA TYR A 33 10.67 -22.72 -6.12
C TYR A 33 11.16 -21.64 -7.10
N MET A 34 11.10 -20.36 -6.71
CA MET A 34 11.94 -19.30 -7.31
C MET A 34 12.27 -18.24 -6.26
N THR A 35 13.50 -17.74 -6.27
CA THR A 35 14.05 -16.74 -5.33
C THR A 35 13.21 -15.46 -5.29
N SER A 36 13.10 -14.84 -4.11
CA SER A 36 12.20 -13.73 -3.75
C SER A 36 12.23 -12.50 -4.68
N GLU A 37 13.27 -12.33 -5.51
CA GLU A 37 13.40 -11.20 -6.43
C GLU A 37 12.63 -11.38 -7.76
N ASP A 38 12.35 -12.62 -8.19
CA ASP A 38 11.68 -12.90 -9.47
C ASP A 38 10.16 -12.74 -9.42
N LEU A 39 9.56 -12.86 -8.23
CA LEU A 39 8.11 -12.84 -8.03
C LEU A 39 7.55 -11.41 -8.16
N TRP A 40 8.26 -10.41 -7.64
CA TRP A 40 7.85 -8.99 -7.72
C TRP A 40 7.75 -8.50 -9.16
N THR A 41 8.78 -8.80 -9.95
CA THR A 41 8.90 -8.47 -11.38
C THR A 41 7.71 -9.02 -12.15
N ARG A 42 7.42 -10.32 -12.02
CA ARG A 42 6.35 -10.97 -12.79
C ARG A 42 4.94 -10.55 -12.38
N LEU A 43 4.71 -10.22 -11.11
CA LEU A 43 3.38 -9.87 -10.61
C LEU A 43 2.95 -8.45 -11.01
N ILE A 44 3.86 -7.49 -11.01
CA ILE A 44 3.57 -6.11 -11.43
C ILE A 44 3.45 -6.01 -12.96
N LEU A 45 4.36 -6.65 -13.70
CA LEU A 45 4.37 -6.59 -15.17
C LEU A 45 3.16 -7.30 -15.79
N LYS A 46 2.75 -8.46 -15.25
CA LYS A 46 1.57 -9.20 -15.73
C LYS A 46 0.25 -8.46 -15.47
N LYS A 47 0.20 -7.58 -14.45
CA LYS A 47 -0.98 -6.76 -14.13
C LYS A 47 -1.11 -5.52 -15.04
N ASN A 48 -0.05 -5.10 -15.71
CA ASN A 48 -0.05 -3.93 -16.58
C ASN A 48 0.10 -4.26 -18.08
N SER A 49 0.45 -5.49 -18.45
CA SER A 49 0.68 -5.91 -19.84
C SER A 49 -0.50 -5.68 -20.80
N HIS A 50 -1.74 -5.68 -20.30
CA HIS A 50 -2.95 -5.45 -21.11
C HIS A 50 -3.31 -3.96 -21.28
N LYS A 51 -2.56 -3.05 -20.65
CA LYS A 51 -2.74 -1.58 -20.79
C LYS A 51 -1.66 -0.93 -21.63
N VAL A 52 -0.60 -1.66 -21.98
CA VAL A 52 0.46 -1.17 -22.84
C VAL A 52 0.01 -1.39 -24.28
N ASP A 53 -0.30 -0.29 -24.98
CA ASP A 53 -0.38 -0.32 -26.43
C ASP A 53 1.02 -0.70 -26.96
N GLY A 54 1.17 -1.93 -27.44
CA GLY A 54 2.42 -2.46 -27.98
C GLY A 54 2.87 -1.80 -29.29
N SER A 55 2.17 -0.75 -29.74
CA SER A 55 2.52 0.01 -30.94
C SER A 55 3.78 0.88 -30.75
N PHE A 56 4.11 1.28 -29.51
CA PHE A 56 5.31 2.06 -29.20
C PHE A 56 5.79 1.82 -27.75
N CYS A 57 6.82 0.98 -27.59
CA CYS A 57 7.55 0.81 -26.33
C CYS A 57 8.94 1.45 -26.46
N PRO A 58 9.30 2.46 -25.65
CA PRO A 58 10.61 3.08 -25.75
C PRO A 58 11.71 2.11 -25.30
N THR A 59 12.90 2.26 -25.90
CA THR A 59 14.09 1.46 -25.58
C THR A 59 14.78 1.92 -24.28
N SER A 60 14.51 3.15 -23.86
CA SER A 60 14.93 3.71 -22.56
C SER A 60 13.88 4.66 -21.99
N ASN A 61 13.83 4.76 -20.66
CA ASN A 61 13.06 5.78 -19.96
C ASN A 61 13.97 6.96 -19.63
N GLN A 62 13.76 8.09 -20.29
CA GLN A 62 14.44 9.33 -19.94
C GLN A 62 13.86 9.91 -18.65
N ILE A 63 14.69 10.18 -17.66
CA ILE A 63 14.24 10.72 -16.37
C ILE A 63 15.16 11.88 -15.99
N ASP A 64 14.61 13.09 -15.96
CA ASP A 64 15.32 14.24 -15.43
C ASP A 64 15.17 14.24 -13.91
N VAL A 65 16.29 14.17 -13.20
CA VAL A 65 16.36 13.94 -11.77
C VAL A 65 16.83 15.21 -11.07
N CYS A 66 15.93 15.90 -10.39
CA CYS A 66 16.29 16.95 -9.46
C CYS A 66 16.52 16.34 -8.06
N ARG A 67 17.72 16.50 -7.48
CA ARG A 67 18.02 15.94 -6.14
C ARG A 67 17.10 16.47 -5.05
N ASN A 68 16.73 17.75 -5.13
CA ASN A 68 15.85 18.41 -4.16
C ASN A 68 14.39 17.94 -4.27
N ASN A 69 14.01 17.26 -5.36
CA ASN A 69 12.63 16.87 -5.61
C ASN A 69 12.48 15.51 -6.29
N ILE A 70 13.37 14.58 -5.93
CA ILE A 70 13.49 13.29 -6.62
C ILE A 70 12.19 12.51 -6.71
N PHE A 71 11.39 12.48 -5.63
CA PHE A 71 10.13 11.75 -5.59
C PHE A 71 9.13 12.29 -6.62
N LEU A 72 8.98 13.62 -6.73
CA LEU A 72 8.03 14.20 -7.66
C LEU A 72 8.50 14.08 -9.12
N CYS A 73 9.80 14.27 -9.38
CA CYS A 73 10.38 14.07 -10.71
C CYS A 73 10.15 12.63 -11.19
N SER A 74 10.45 11.63 -10.35
CA SER A 74 10.16 10.22 -10.63
C SER A 74 8.67 9.99 -10.80
N LEU A 75 7.82 10.57 -9.95
CA LEU A 75 6.37 10.40 -10.05
C LEU A 75 5.82 10.89 -11.39
N GLN A 76 6.35 12.00 -11.91
CA GLN A 76 5.97 12.49 -13.22
C GLN A 76 6.44 11.56 -14.34
N ALA A 77 7.67 11.04 -14.25
CA ALA A 77 8.20 10.09 -15.22
C ALA A 77 7.38 8.80 -15.30
N PHE A 78 7.07 8.18 -14.15
CA PHE A 78 6.30 6.93 -14.07
C PHE A 78 4.82 7.11 -14.47
N LYS A 79 4.29 8.34 -14.43
CA LYS A 79 2.94 8.66 -14.93
C LYS A 79 2.84 8.77 -16.45
N ARG A 80 3.96 8.81 -17.17
CA ARG A 80 3.96 8.94 -18.64
C ARG A 80 3.31 7.71 -19.27
N LEU A 81 2.52 7.92 -20.32
CA LEU A 81 1.77 6.86 -21.01
C LEU A 81 2.66 5.71 -21.52
N HIS A 82 3.87 6.05 -21.97
CA HIS A 82 4.82 5.12 -22.56
C HIS A 82 5.97 4.75 -21.61
N PHE A 83 5.85 5.01 -20.31
CA PHE A 83 6.86 4.54 -19.37
C PHE A 83 6.90 3.01 -19.39
N ASN A 84 8.08 2.45 -19.61
CA ASN A 84 8.28 1.00 -19.66
C ASN A 84 9.19 0.56 -18.50
N PRO A 85 8.67 -0.02 -17.40
CA PRO A 85 9.50 -0.39 -16.25
C PRO A 85 10.58 -1.44 -16.57
N GLU A 86 10.49 -2.14 -17.69
CA GLU A 86 11.51 -3.11 -18.15
C GLU A 86 12.61 -2.47 -18.99
N ALA A 87 12.39 -1.26 -19.54
CA ALA A 87 13.37 -0.57 -20.38
C ALA A 87 14.52 0.01 -19.55
N LYS A 88 15.65 0.28 -20.21
CA LYS A 88 16.84 0.91 -19.59
C LYS A 88 16.43 2.26 -18.97
N LEU A 89 16.99 2.58 -17.80
CA LEU A 89 16.88 3.92 -17.23
C LEU A 89 17.95 4.82 -17.85
N ASP A 90 17.53 5.97 -18.35
CA ASP A 90 18.39 7.03 -18.90
C ASP A 90 18.17 8.27 -18.05
N ASP A 91 18.72 8.24 -16.83
CA ASP A 91 18.57 9.29 -15.84
C ASP A 91 19.65 10.36 -15.98
N VAL A 92 19.23 11.62 -15.97
CA VAL A 92 20.11 12.79 -16.03
C VAL A 92 19.84 13.62 -14.79
N PHE A 93 20.86 13.81 -13.95
CA PHE A 93 20.75 14.75 -12.84
C PHE A 93 20.73 16.18 -13.39
N VAL A 94 19.74 16.96 -12.96
CA VAL A 94 19.56 18.35 -13.36
C VAL A 94 19.54 19.24 -12.11
N ASP A 95 20.16 20.42 -12.23
CA ASP A 95 20.10 21.45 -11.20
C ASP A 95 18.75 22.21 -11.22
N GLU A 96 18.60 23.24 -10.37
CA GLU A 96 17.37 24.04 -10.29
C GLU A 96 17.12 24.90 -11.53
N ASP A 97 18.16 25.12 -12.35
CA ASP A 97 18.13 25.89 -13.59
C ASP A 97 18.03 24.96 -14.83
N GLU A 98 17.67 23.68 -14.62
CA GLU A 98 17.56 22.62 -15.64
C GLU A 98 18.87 22.30 -16.40
N ASN A 99 20.02 22.67 -15.84
CA ASN A 99 21.30 22.30 -16.44
C ASN A 99 21.70 20.89 -16.02
N ALA A 100 22.14 20.10 -16.99
CA ALA A 100 22.63 18.76 -16.74
C ALA A 100 23.91 18.80 -15.90
N GLU A 101 23.87 18.11 -14.76
CA GLU A 101 25.04 17.82 -13.97
C GLU A 101 25.82 16.69 -14.66
N GLY A 102 26.98 17.01 -15.22
CA GLY A 102 27.74 16.07 -16.06
C GLY A 102 28.02 14.73 -15.37
N ALA A 103 27.66 13.63 -16.03
CA ALA A 103 28.03 12.27 -15.65
C ALA A 103 29.23 11.78 -16.46
N VAL A 104 30.26 11.22 -15.80
CA VAL A 104 31.46 10.67 -16.46
C VAL A 104 31.31 9.16 -16.72
N ASP A 105 30.34 8.50 -16.06
CA ASP A 105 30.12 7.06 -16.09
C ASP A 105 28.65 6.68 -16.33
N GLU A 106 28.41 5.62 -17.11
CA GLU A 106 27.04 5.18 -17.47
C GLU A 106 26.27 4.46 -16.36
N GLY A 107 26.91 4.11 -15.24
CA GLY A 107 26.30 3.27 -14.19
C GLY A 107 26.37 3.82 -12.77
N GLY A 108 27.14 4.87 -12.51
CA GLY A 108 27.14 5.60 -11.23
C GLY A 108 25.84 6.36 -11.00
N PRO A 109 25.39 7.20 -11.96
CA PRO A 109 24.20 8.03 -11.82
C PRO A 109 22.94 7.20 -11.56
N THR A 110 22.69 6.15 -12.35
CA THR A 110 21.50 5.30 -12.17
C THR A 110 21.46 4.63 -10.80
N ARG A 111 22.60 4.13 -10.31
CA ARG A 111 22.67 3.53 -8.96
C ARG A 111 22.44 4.57 -7.87
N GLU A 112 22.96 5.77 -8.04
CA GLU A 112 22.70 6.88 -7.13
C GLU A 112 21.22 7.28 -7.12
N TYR A 113 20.63 7.48 -8.31
CA TYR A 113 19.22 7.81 -8.50
C TYR A 113 18.32 6.80 -7.79
N LEU A 114 18.50 5.50 -8.03
CA LEU A 114 17.65 4.47 -7.43
C LEU A 114 17.78 4.41 -5.90
N ARG A 115 18.99 4.64 -5.36
CA ARG A 115 19.21 4.73 -3.91
C ARG A 115 18.50 5.96 -3.32
N LEU A 116 18.60 7.11 -3.98
CA LEU A 116 17.94 8.34 -3.55
C LEU A 116 16.40 8.23 -3.66
N LEU A 117 15.89 7.60 -4.72
CA LEU A 117 14.47 7.35 -4.91
C LEU A 117 13.91 6.44 -3.80
N MET A 118 14.58 5.32 -3.50
CA MET A 118 14.17 4.43 -2.41
C MET A 118 14.11 5.18 -1.06
N ARG A 119 15.09 6.04 -0.79
CA ARG A 119 15.10 6.88 0.41
C ARG A 119 13.92 7.86 0.42
N ALA A 120 13.64 8.52 -0.69
CA ALA A 120 12.51 9.44 -0.78
C ALA A 120 11.16 8.73 -0.64
N ILE A 121 11.04 7.49 -1.13
CA ILE A 121 9.86 6.63 -0.90
C ILE A 121 9.71 6.29 0.58
N HIS A 122 10.81 5.92 1.25
CA HIS A 122 10.83 5.64 2.70
C HIS A 122 10.38 6.83 3.55
N GLU A 123 10.79 8.04 3.16
CA GLU A 123 10.47 9.30 3.85
C GLU A 123 9.08 9.87 3.45
N SER A 124 8.41 9.29 2.46
CA SER A 124 7.12 9.79 1.96
C SER A 124 5.93 9.47 2.89
N ASN A 125 4.85 10.24 2.75
CA ASN A 125 3.58 10.03 3.46
C ASN A 125 2.79 8.80 2.98
N ILE A 126 3.33 8.04 2.01
CA ILE A 126 2.74 6.76 1.57
C ILE A 126 2.86 5.70 2.65
N PHE A 127 3.87 5.83 3.52
CA PHE A 127 4.17 4.90 4.57
C PHE A 127 4.16 5.58 5.95
N GLU A 128 3.55 4.94 6.92
CA GLU A 128 3.44 5.42 8.30
C GLU A 128 4.02 4.39 9.29
N GLY A 129 4.08 4.76 10.57
CA GLY A 129 4.64 3.93 11.63
C GLY A 129 6.13 4.12 11.84
N HIS A 130 6.74 3.20 12.57
CA HIS A 130 8.14 3.28 12.98
C HIS A 130 9.08 3.13 11.77
N GLU A 131 10.20 3.86 11.76
CA GLU A 131 11.12 4.00 10.62
C GLU A 131 11.62 2.68 10.01
N LYS A 132 11.77 1.62 10.82
CA LYS A 132 12.26 0.30 10.39
C LYS A 132 11.15 -0.70 10.06
N THR A 133 9.90 -0.35 10.34
CA THR A 133 8.74 -1.25 10.28
C THR A 133 7.52 -0.44 9.86
N ARG A 134 7.59 0.21 8.70
CA ARG A 134 6.51 1.04 8.18
C ARG A 134 5.44 0.21 7.48
N GLN A 135 4.21 0.69 7.57
CA GLN A 135 3.03 0.17 6.90
C GLN A 135 2.49 1.20 5.90
N LEU A 136 1.58 0.80 5.01
CA LEU A 136 0.91 1.75 4.13
C LEU A 136 0.01 2.69 4.94
N CYS A 137 0.19 4.00 4.75
CA CYS A 137 -0.73 5.00 5.26
C CYS A 137 -2.10 4.85 4.59
N LEU A 138 -3.19 5.08 5.31
CA LEU A 138 -4.53 5.09 4.76
C LEU A 138 -4.85 6.45 4.10
N ASP A 139 -4.60 6.54 2.79
CA ASP A 139 -4.86 7.75 2.00
C ASP A 139 -5.83 7.45 0.84
N THR A 140 -7.02 8.05 0.92
CA THR A 140 -8.07 7.87 -0.08
C THR A 140 -7.72 8.55 -1.40
N GLN A 141 -7.02 9.69 -1.36
CA GLN A 141 -6.57 10.41 -2.55
C GLN A 141 -5.47 9.61 -3.25
N ALA A 142 -4.52 9.05 -2.51
CA ALA A 142 -3.50 8.16 -3.05
C ALA A 142 -4.12 6.93 -3.75
N LEU A 143 -5.20 6.37 -3.20
CA LEU A 143 -5.92 5.27 -3.83
C LEU A 143 -6.62 5.69 -5.13
N GLN A 144 -7.36 6.80 -5.12
CA GLN A 144 -8.08 7.31 -6.29
C GLN A 144 -7.14 7.68 -7.45
N THR A 145 -5.99 8.26 -7.13
CA THR A 145 -4.97 8.67 -8.09
C THR A 145 -4.02 7.54 -8.52
N LYS A 146 -4.23 6.31 -8.00
CA LYS A 146 -3.38 5.14 -8.22
C LYS A 146 -1.93 5.33 -7.77
N LEU A 147 -1.69 6.22 -6.81
CA LEU A 147 -0.36 6.57 -6.32
C LEU A 147 0.35 5.35 -5.71
N TYR A 148 -0.35 4.50 -4.94
CA TYR A 148 0.23 3.27 -4.41
C TYR A 148 0.73 2.32 -5.51
N THR A 149 0.04 2.27 -6.65
CA THR A 149 0.46 1.46 -7.79
C THR A 149 1.75 1.99 -8.38
N ILE A 150 1.82 3.32 -8.58
CA ILE A 150 3.01 3.97 -9.15
C ILE A 150 4.21 3.84 -8.20
N VAL A 151 4.01 4.03 -6.90
CA VAL A 151 5.07 3.85 -5.89
C VAL A 151 5.52 2.39 -5.82
N GLY A 152 4.60 1.43 -5.96
CA GLY A 152 4.94 0.02 -6.10
C GLY A 152 5.80 -0.27 -7.33
N GLU A 153 5.50 0.37 -8.47
CA GLU A 153 6.34 0.28 -9.68
C GLU A 153 7.71 0.91 -9.48
N MET A 154 7.81 2.05 -8.79
CA MET A 154 9.10 2.67 -8.44
C MET A 154 9.95 1.75 -7.57
N ILE A 155 9.36 1.14 -6.54
CA ILE A 155 10.04 0.17 -5.66
C ILE A 155 10.55 -1.01 -6.50
N ALA A 156 9.71 -1.54 -7.39
CA ALA A 156 10.10 -2.65 -8.26
C ALA A 156 11.27 -2.26 -9.18
N VAL A 157 11.25 -1.07 -9.78
CA VAL A 157 12.34 -0.56 -10.60
C VAL A 157 13.64 -0.41 -9.78
N CYS A 158 13.56 0.09 -8.54
CA CYS A 158 14.72 0.17 -7.64
C CYS A 158 15.35 -1.20 -7.36
N VAL A 159 14.51 -2.22 -7.12
CA VAL A 159 14.97 -3.59 -6.89
C VAL A 159 15.58 -4.18 -8.16
N VAL A 160 14.85 -4.17 -9.27
CA VAL A 160 15.24 -4.86 -10.50
C VAL A 160 16.45 -4.23 -11.17
N HIS A 161 16.49 -2.90 -11.29
CA HIS A 161 17.57 -2.21 -12.01
C HIS A 161 18.73 -1.82 -11.09
N GLY A 162 18.47 -1.62 -9.80
CA GLY A 162 19.45 -1.10 -8.85
C GLY A 162 19.89 -2.07 -7.78
N GLY A 163 19.20 -3.19 -7.58
CA GLY A 163 19.39 -4.06 -6.42
C GLY A 163 19.06 -3.37 -5.09
N VAL A 164 18.28 -2.29 -5.12
CA VAL A 164 17.97 -1.48 -3.92
C VAL A 164 16.59 -1.89 -3.40
N GLY A 165 16.56 -2.64 -2.29
CA GLY A 165 15.34 -3.16 -1.67
C GLY A 165 14.72 -2.25 -0.60
N PRO A 166 13.39 -2.35 -0.39
CA PRO A 166 12.70 -1.64 0.69
C PRO A 166 12.88 -2.36 2.04
N HIS A 167 14.00 -2.12 2.72
CA HIS A 167 14.35 -2.74 4.01
C HIS A 167 13.59 -2.16 5.23
N PHE A 168 12.44 -1.56 5.01
CA PHE A 168 11.68 -0.83 6.03
C PHE A 168 10.23 -1.29 6.15
N PHE A 169 9.79 -2.26 5.34
CA PHE A 169 8.42 -2.77 5.43
C PHE A 169 8.19 -3.52 6.73
N PHE A 170 7.02 -3.26 7.34
CA PHE A 170 6.49 -4.13 8.37
C PHE A 170 6.34 -5.56 7.84
N GLU A 171 6.66 -6.56 8.66
CA GLU A 171 6.74 -7.96 8.22
C GLU A 171 5.43 -8.45 7.59
N ARG A 172 4.30 -8.11 8.20
CA ARG A 172 2.96 -8.42 7.68
C ARG A 172 2.73 -7.80 6.31
N LEU A 173 3.09 -6.52 6.13
CA LEU A 173 2.96 -5.85 4.83
C LEU A 173 3.80 -6.57 3.77
N PHE A 174 5.04 -6.92 4.10
CA PHE A 174 5.91 -7.67 3.20
C PHE A 174 5.29 -9.03 2.82
N GLN A 175 4.79 -9.78 3.79
CA GLN A 175 4.11 -11.06 3.56
C GLN A 175 2.87 -10.88 2.66
N GLN A 176 2.04 -9.87 2.92
CA GLN A 176 0.85 -9.57 2.11
C GLN A 176 1.21 -9.25 0.66
N ILE A 177 2.24 -8.43 0.43
CA ILE A 177 2.67 -8.08 -0.92
C ILE A 177 3.22 -9.32 -1.65
N CYS A 178 3.96 -10.19 -0.93
CA CYS A 178 4.47 -11.45 -1.46
C CYS A 178 3.38 -12.53 -1.64
N GLY A 179 2.12 -12.25 -1.26
CA GLY A 179 1.03 -13.22 -1.30
C GLY A 179 1.21 -14.39 -0.33
N LEU A 180 2.04 -14.21 0.71
CA LEU A 180 2.29 -15.19 1.75
C LEU A 180 1.15 -15.16 2.79
N PRO A 181 0.86 -16.31 3.44
CA PRO A 181 -0.08 -16.34 4.55
C PRO A 181 0.40 -15.40 5.66
N THR A 182 -0.46 -14.50 6.11
CA THR A 182 -0.21 -13.67 7.29
C THR A 182 -0.89 -14.27 8.51
N PRO A 183 -0.26 -14.19 9.70
CA PRO A 183 -0.93 -14.55 10.95
C PRO A 183 -2.17 -13.66 11.18
N PRO A 184 -3.13 -14.04 12.04
CA PRO A 184 -4.24 -13.17 12.41
C PRO A 184 -3.74 -11.80 12.89
N THR A 185 -4.43 -10.72 12.53
CA THR A 185 -4.07 -9.39 13.01
C THR A 185 -4.36 -9.31 14.49
N MET A 186 -3.42 -8.76 15.27
CA MET A 186 -3.60 -8.61 16.71
C MET A 186 -4.05 -7.17 17.03
N VAL A 187 -4.84 -7.02 18.10
CA VAL A 187 -5.39 -5.71 18.50
C VAL A 187 -4.29 -4.69 18.82
N ASP A 188 -3.11 -5.16 19.21
CA ASP A 188 -1.94 -4.32 19.47
C ASP A 188 -1.27 -3.74 18.21
N GLU A 189 -1.57 -4.29 17.04
CA GLU A 189 -1.12 -3.75 15.75
C GLU A 189 -2.00 -2.57 15.27
N VAL A 190 -3.12 -2.30 15.93
CA VAL A 190 -3.99 -1.15 15.61
C VAL A 190 -3.30 0.15 16.02
N GLY A 191 -3.00 0.99 15.02
CA GLY A 191 -2.30 2.27 15.21
C GLY A 191 -3.16 3.36 15.86
N ASP A 192 -4.48 3.35 15.66
CA ASP A 192 -5.39 4.29 16.33
C ASP A 192 -5.58 3.87 17.79
N HIS A 193 -5.06 4.67 18.70
CA HIS A 193 -5.12 4.39 20.14
C HIS A 193 -6.55 4.29 20.67
N THR A 194 -7.42 5.21 20.25
CA THR A 194 -8.82 5.25 20.73
C THR A 194 -9.57 4.01 20.25
N PHE A 195 -9.39 3.67 18.97
CA PHE A 195 -10.02 2.51 18.39
C PHE A 195 -9.46 1.20 18.97
N ARG A 196 -8.15 1.14 19.23
CA ARG A 196 -7.51 0.03 19.92
C ARG A 196 -8.09 -0.19 21.32
N GLU A 197 -8.26 0.87 22.12
CA GLU A 197 -8.88 0.79 23.44
C GLU A 197 -10.33 0.28 23.37
N GLN A 198 -11.10 0.77 22.39
CA GLN A 198 -12.46 0.29 22.14
C GLN A 198 -12.47 -1.22 21.82
N LEU A 199 -11.56 -1.70 20.98
CA LEU A 199 -11.43 -3.12 20.64
C LEU A 199 -10.98 -3.97 21.83
N ILE A 200 -10.07 -3.47 22.67
CA ILE A 200 -9.66 -4.14 23.91
C ILE A 200 -10.86 -4.29 24.85
N LYS A 201 -11.66 -3.22 25.03
CA LYS A 201 -12.84 -3.24 25.88
C LYS A 201 -13.89 -4.25 25.39
N ILE A 202 -14.09 -4.34 24.07
CA ILE A 202 -14.94 -5.39 23.48
C ILE A 202 -14.33 -6.77 23.76
N LYS A 203 -13.03 -6.96 23.52
CA LYS A 203 -12.33 -8.24 23.71
C LYS A 203 -12.37 -8.73 25.16
N GLU A 204 -12.27 -7.84 26.14
CA GLU A 204 -12.22 -8.19 27.58
C GLU A 204 -13.60 -8.42 28.21
N ALA A 205 -14.70 -8.10 27.52
CA ALA A 205 -16.05 -8.32 28.04
C ALA A 205 -16.31 -9.80 28.39
N MET A 206 -16.84 -10.03 29.58
CA MET A 206 -17.06 -11.37 30.17
C MET A 206 -18.48 -11.88 29.92
N THR A 207 -19.42 -10.98 29.56
CA THR A 207 -20.80 -11.32 29.25
C THR A 207 -21.24 -10.73 27.90
N ALA A 208 -22.26 -11.35 27.28
CA ALA A 208 -22.85 -10.81 26.05
C ALA A 208 -23.41 -9.39 26.25
N GLN A 209 -23.94 -9.08 27.44
CA GLN A 209 -24.46 -7.74 27.75
C GLN A 209 -23.35 -6.69 27.83
N GLU A 210 -22.23 -7.01 28.48
CA GLU A 210 -21.05 -6.14 28.52
C GLU A 210 -20.48 -5.93 27.12
N ALA A 211 -20.37 -7.00 26.33
CA ALA A 211 -19.88 -6.93 24.95
C ALA A 211 -20.76 -6.00 24.10
N ASN A 212 -22.09 -6.13 24.15
CA ASN A 212 -23.00 -5.27 23.40
C ASN A 212 -22.94 -3.81 23.86
N SER A 213 -22.69 -3.57 25.15
CA SER A 213 -22.53 -2.21 25.68
C SER A 213 -21.22 -1.57 25.17
N ALA A 214 -20.12 -2.33 25.16
CA ALA A 214 -18.84 -1.89 24.58
C ALA A 214 -18.94 -1.66 23.05
N ILE A 215 -19.67 -2.52 22.33
CA ILE A 215 -19.94 -2.35 20.90
C ILE A 215 -20.76 -1.08 20.63
N ALA A 216 -21.76 -0.79 21.48
CA ALA A 216 -22.57 0.41 21.36
C ALA A 216 -21.76 1.69 21.61
N GLU A 217 -20.82 1.66 22.55
CA GLU A 217 -19.89 2.78 22.80
C GLU A 217 -18.90 2.98 21.65
N ALA A 218 -18.47 1.89 21.01
CA ALA A 218 -17.58 1.93 19.85
C ALA A 218 -18.33 2.09 18.51
N ALA A 219 -19.64 2.35 18.52
CA ALA A 219 -20.52 2.20 17.36
C ALA A 219 -20.05 2.98 16.13
N ASP A 220 -19.56 4.21 16.32
CA ASP A 220 -19.05 5.04 15.22
C ASP A 220 -17.88 4.37 14.51
N SER A 221 -16.88 3.89 15.27
CA SER A 221 -15.69 3.21 14.74
C SER A 221 -16.04 1.87 14.08
N VAL A 222 -16.81 1.01 14.75
CA VAL A 222 -17.16 -0.31 14.22
C VAL A 222 -18.16 -0.26 13.06
N SER A 223 -18.95 0.82 12.96
CA SER A 223 -19.84 1.07 11.83
C SER A 223 -19.06 1.40 10.56
N ILE A 224 -18.03 2.24 10.66
CA ILE A 224 -17.16 2.62 9.53
C ILE A 224 -16.49 1.39 8.90
N ILE A 225 -16.09 0.42 9.73
CA ILE A 225 -15.44 -0.82 9.27
C ILE A 225 -16.47 -1.86 8.78
N GLY A 226 -17.76 -1.64 9.07
CA GLY A 226 -18.85 -2.51 8.64
C GLY A 226 -19.02 -3.77 9.48
N VAL A 227 -18.56 -3.73 10.75
CA VAL A 227 -18.63 -4.86 11.69
C VAL A 227 -19.62 -4.65 12.83
N LEU A 228 -20.29 -3.50 12.88
CA LEU A 228 -21.33 -3.19 13.88
C LEU A 228 -22.48 -4.21 13.81
N ARG A 229 -22.61 -5.02 14.87
CA ARG A 229 -23.72 -5.95 15.07
C ARG A 229 -23.87 -6.31 16.55
N HIS A 230 -25.07 -6.74 16.94
CA HIS A 230 -25.31 -7.29 18.27
C HIS A 230 -24.78 -8.72 18.37
N VAL A 231 -24.29 -9.11 19.56
CA VAL A 231 -23.76 -10.46 19.85
C VAL A 231 -24.61 -11.19 20.86
N SER A 232 -24.79 -12.49 20.67
CA SER A 232 -25.56 -13.38 21.54
C SER A 232 -24.68 -14.22 22.46
N ASN A 233 -23.40 -14.39 22.09
CA ASN A 233 -22.41 -15.18 22.82
C ASN A 233 -21.00 -14.55 22.69
N LEU A 234 -20.02 -15.11 23.41
CA LEU A 234 -18.65 -14.58 23.44
C LEU A 234 -17.85 -14.93 22.18
N GLU A 235 -18.20 -15.99 21.44
CA GLU A 235 -17.53 -16.33 20.18
C GLU A 235 -17.84 -15.28 19.08
N GLU A 236 -19.09 -14.80 19.03
CA GLU A 236 -19.51 -13.74 18.10
C GLU A 236 -18.78 -12.42 18.37
N LYS A 237 -18.46 -12.14 19.63
CA LYS A 237 -17.67 -10.98 20.07
C LYS A 237 -16.22 -11.08 19.57
N ASP A 238 -15.58 -12.23 19.74
CA ASP A 238 -14.22 -12.45 19.24
C ASP A 238 -14.17 -12.35 17.70
N SER A 239 -15.23 -12.80 17.02
CA SER A 239 -15.37 -12.60 15.57
C SER A 239 -15.49 -11.13 15.17
N ILE A 240 -16.16 -10.27 15.96
CA ILE A 240 -16.20 -8.82 15.70
C ILE A 240 -14.81 -8.22 15.85
N VAL A 241 -14.11 -8.53 16.95
CA VAL A 241 -12.76 -8.02 17.20
C VAL A 241 -11.83 -8.43 16.06
N GLN A 242 -11.85 -9.71 15.66
CA GLN A 242 -11.03 -10.21 14.55
C GLN A 242 -11.37 -9.52 13.22
N SER A 243 -12.66 -9.37 12.91
CA SER A 243 -13.10 -8.70 11.68
C SER A 243 -12.76 -7.20 11.67
N ALA A 244 -12.57 -6.59 12.84
CA ALA A 244 -12.27 -5.17 12.98
C ALA A 244 -10.78 -4.85 12.81
N VAL A 245 -9.91 -5.83 13.08
CA VAL A 245 -8.45 -5.70 12.91
C VAL A 245 -7.96 -6.19 11.54
N ASP A 246 -8.73 -7.03 10.83
CA ASP A 246 -8.41 -7.58 9.50
C ASP A 246 -8.91 -6.74 8.30
#